data_AF-A0A942Z403-F1
#
_entry.id   AF-A0A942Z403-F1
#
_cell.length_a   1.000
_cell.length_b   1.000
_cell.length_c   1.000
_cell.angle_alpha   90.00
_cell.angle_beta   90.00
_cell.angle_gamma   90.00
#
_symmetry.space_group_name_H-M   'P 1'
#
loop_
_entity.id
_entity.type
_entity.pdbx_description
1 polymer ?
#
loop_
_entity_poly.entity_id
_entity_poly.type
_entity_poly.pdbx_seq_one_letter_code
_entity_poly.pdbx_strand_id
1 'polypeptide(L)' 'MAWDKGEQVLTTIGGRILELIGSNVGAILSNENWDYWRNKGEQEVKNVLKLLIDKSTDPYILGISSHLLYIGRKVN' A
#
# COMPACT_ATOMS: atom_id res chain seq x y z
N MET A 1 -0.84 -12.09 12.86
CA MET A 1 -0.47 -11.47 11.57
C MET A 1 -0.36 -9.96 11.75
N ALA A 2 0.22 -9.23 10.79
CA ALA A 2 0.39 -7.77 10.91
C ALA A 2 -0.94 -7.04 11.22
N TRP A 3 -2.04 -7.52 10.63
CA TRP A 3 -3.42 -7.11 10.93
C TRP A 3 -3.71 -7.00 12.44
N ASP A 4 -3.43 -8.06 13.20
CA ASP A 4 -3.71 -8.16 14.63
C ASP A 4 -2.94 -7.10 15.46
N LYS A 5 -1.73 -6.74 15.04
CA LYS A 5 -0.92 -5.71 15.73
C LYS A 5 -1.48 -4.31 15.50
N GLY A 6 -1.92 -4.00 14.28
CA GLY A 6 -2.54 -2.71 13.99
C GLY A 6 -3.87 -2.53 14.71
N GLU A 7 -4.64 -3.60 14.81
CA GLU A 7 -5.92 -3.60 15.51
C GLU A 7 -5.70 -3.32 17.00
N GLN A 8 -4.72 -3.99 17.62
CA GLN A 8 -4.36 -3.77 19.02
C GLN A 8 -3.96 -2.31 19.30
N VAL A 9 -3.10 -1.71 18.47
CA VAL A 9 -2.64 -0.32 18.65
C VAL A 9 -3.81 0.67 18.53
N LEU A 10 -4.63 0.54 17.50
CA LEU A 10 -5.74 1.48 17.27
C LEU A 10 -6.85 1.32 18.30
N THR A 11 -7.15 0.10 18.73
CA THR A 11 -8.14 -0.14 19.80
C THR A 11 -7.68 0.45 21.13
N THR A 12 -6.37 0.39 21.43
CA THR A 12 -5.78 0.99 22.65
C THR A 12 -6.03 2.50 22.74
N ILE A 13 -6.08 3.19 21.60
CA ILE A 13 -6.34 4.64 21.55
C ILE A 13 -7.83 4.99 21.31
N GLY A 14 -8.74 4.01 21.44
CA GLY A 14 -10.17 4.18 21.19
C GLY A 14 -10.52 4.42 19.72
N GLY A 15 -9.68 3.92 18.80
CA GLY A 15 -9.88 4.00 17.36
C GLY A 15 -10.25 2.65 16.74
N ARG A 16 -10.65 2.71 15.47
CA ARG A 16 -10.87 1.52 14.63
C ARG A 16 -10.06 1.63 13.35
N ILE A 17 -9.62 0.49 12.80
CA ILE A 17 -9.02 0.42 11.47
C ILE A 17 -10.09 0.74 10.42
N LEU A 18 -9.74 1.60 9.48
CA LEU A 18 -10.50 1.83 8.26
C LEU A 18 -9.85 1.14 7.07
N GLU A 19 -8.52 1.18 6.99
CA GLU A 19 -7.79 0.67 5.83
C GLU A 19 -6.36 0.25 6.21
N LEU A 20 -5.84 -0.70 5.45
CA LEU A 20 -4.45 -1.16 5.52
C LEU A 20 -3.85 -1.07 4.12
N ILE A 21 -2.71 -0.40 4.00
CA ILE A 21 -2.06 -0.10 2.74
C ILE A 21 -0.62 -0.59 2.76
N GLY A 22 -0.18 -1.27 1.70
CA GLY A 22 1.23 -1.56 1.46
C GLY A 22 1.96 -0.28 1.07
N SER A 23 2.87 0.22 1.91
CA SER A 23 3.46 1.55 1.68
C SER A 23 4.64 1.54 0.70
N ASN A 24 4.99 0.38 0.14
CA ASN A 24 6.12 0.19 -0.77
C ASN A 24 5.75 -0.49 -2.09
N VAL A 25 4.51 -0.34 -2.57
CA VAL A 25 4.03 -1.01 -3.81
C VAL A 25 4.88 -0.76 -5.05
N GLY A 26 5.54 0.40 -5.14
CA GLY A 26 6.47 0.70 -6.25
C GLY A 26 7.72 -0.19 -6.28
N ALA A 27 8.09 -0.80 -5.15
CA ALA A 27 9.22 -1.72 -5.04
C ALA A 27 8.95 -3.11 -5.62
N ILE A 28 7.70 -3.40 -6.01
CA ILE A 28 7.33 -4.65 -6.71
C ILE A 28 7.97 -4.69 -8.10
N LEU A 29 8.14 -3.52 -8.73
CA LEU A 29 8.77 -3.41 -10.03
C LEU A 29 10.28 -3.24 -9.88
N SER A 30 11.04 -4.02 -10.64
CA SER A 30 12.49 -3.84 -10.79
C SER A 30 12.81 -2.51 -11.49
N ASN A 31 14.07 -2.10 -11.44
CA ASN A 31 14.54 -0.93 -12.20
C ASN A 31 14.30 -1.09 -13.70
N GLU A 32 14.50 -2.28 -14.26
CA GLU A 32 14.24 -2.59 -15.66
C GLU A 32 12.77 -2.41 -16.04
N ASN A 33 11.84 -2.86 -15.18
CA ASN A 33 10.41 -2.64 -15.37
C ASN A 33 10.08 -1.14 -15.37
N TRP A 34 10.67 -0.39 -14.44
CA TRP A 34 10.47 1.06 -14.39
C TRP A 34 11.05 1.79 -15.61
N ASP A 35 12.22 1.37 -16.10
CA ASP A 35 12.83 1.90 -17.31
C ASP A 35 11.96 1.63 -18.55
N TYR A 36 11.39 0.42 -18.65
CA TYR A 36 10.42 0.09 -19.69
C TYR A 36 9.26 1.08 -19.72
N TRP A 37 8.62 1.34 -18.57
CA TRP A 37 7.48 2.27 -18.49
C TRP A 37 7.88 3.72 -18.73
N ARG A 38 9.03 4.16 -18.21
CA ARG A 38 9.58 5.51 -18.48
C ARG A 38 9.82 5.74 -19.97
N ASN A 39 10.35 4.74 -20.68
CA ASN A 39 10.61 4.82 -22.12
C ASN A 39 9.33 4.88 -22.97
N LYS A 40 8.18 4.46 -22.43
CA LYS A 40 6.87 4.57 -23.09
C LYS A 40 6.24 5.96 -22.96
N GLY A 41 6.78 6.81 -22.08
CA GLY A 41 6.34 8.19 -21.87
C GLY A 41 5.57 8.39 -20.57
N GLU A 42 5.39 9.67 -20.21
CA GLU A 42 4.87 10.07 -18.90
C GLU A 42 3.44 9.56 -18.62
N GLN A 43 2.59 9.50 -19.64
CA GLN A 43 1.22 9.03 -19.48
C GLN A 43 1.15 7.54 -19.09
N GLU A 44 2.03 6.70 -19.64
CA GLU A 44 2.09 5.29 -19.29
C GLU A 44 2.62 5.08 -17.87
N VAL A 45 3.60 5.89 -17.44
CA VAL A 45 4.05 5.90 -16.05
C VAL A 45 2.91 6.25 -15.09
N LYS A 46 2.08 7.26 -15.43
CA LYS A 46 0.89 7.62 -14.62
C LYS A 46 -0.12 6.48 -14.54
N ASN A 47 -0.36 5.77 -15.65
CA ASN A 47 -1.28 4.63 -15.68
C ASN A 47 -0.79 3.49 -14.76
N VAL A 48 0.50 3.18 -14.80
CA VAL A 48 1.11 2.14 -13.95
C VAL A 48 1.10 2.56 -12.48
N LEU A 49 1.45 3.81 -12.17
CA LEU A 49 1.36 4.34 -10.81
C LEU A 49 -0.07 4.24 -10.26
N LYS A 50 -1.07 4.61 -11.06
CA LYS A 50 -2.47 4.47 -10.69
C LYS A 50 -2.83 3.02 -10.38
N LEU A 51 -2.43 2.07 -11.23
CA LEU A 51 -2.67 0.65 -10.99
C LEU A 51 -2.03 0.15 -9.70
N LEU A 52 -0.78 0.54 -9.41
CA LEU A 52 -0.08 0.16 -8.19
C LEU A 52 -0.76 0.73 -6.94
N ILE A 53 -1.21 1.98 -7.00
CA ILE A 53 -1.95 2.64 -5.91
C ILE A 53 -3.29 1.92 -5.69
N ASP A 54 -4.05 1.67 -6.77
CA ASP A 54 -5.35 1.00 -6.71
C ASP A 54 -5.24 -0.44 -6.16
N LYS A 55 -4.06 -1.07 -6.28
CA LYS A 55 -3.76 -2.40 -5.74
C LYS A 55 -3.07 -2.41 -4.38
N SER A 56 -2.78 -1.25 -3.80
CA SER A 56 -2.02 -1.15 -2.54
C SER A 56 -2.75 -1.70 -1.31
N THR A 57 -4.06 -1.94 -1.41
CA THR A 57 -4.91 -2.50 -0.36
C THR A 57 -5.20 -3.99 -0.57
N ASP A 58 -4.73 -4.58 -1.66
CA ASP A 58 -4.95 -5.99 -1.98
C ASP A 58 -4.20 -6.89 -0.98
N PRO A 59 -4.86 -7.85 -0.29
CA PRO A 59 -4.22 -8.70 0.71
C PRO A 59 -2.96 -9.44 0.25
N TYR A 60 -2.89 -9.82 -1.03
CA TYR A 60 -1.70 -10.49 -1.58
C TYR A 60 -0.52 -9.52 -1.71
N ILE A 61 -0.80 -8.24 -2.00
CA ILE A 61 0.19 -7.17 -2.04
C ILE A 61 0.63 -6.78 -0.63
N LEU A 62 -0.31 -6.74 0.33
CA LEU A 62 0.00 -6.52 1.74
C LEU A 62 0.94 -7.60 2.29
N GLY A 63 0.74 -8.86 1.90
CA GLY A 63 1.55 -10.00 2.35
C GLY A 63 3.03 -9.95 1.95
N ILE A 64 3.36 -9.26 0.85
CA ILE A 64 4.74 -9.09 0.36
C ILE A 64 5.32 -7.70 0.69
N SER A 65 4.54 -6.81 1.29
CA SER A 65 4.97 -5.45 1.61
C SER A 65 5.92 -5.46 2.81
N SER A 66 7.04 -4.75 2.70
CA SER A 66 7.99 -4.62 3.82
C SER A 66 7.49 -3.66 4.90
N HIS A 67 6.62 -2.74 4.51
CA HIS A 67 6.02 -1.73 5.39
C HIS A 67 4.52 -1.62 5.10
N LEU A 68 3.74 -1.51 6.18
CA LEU A 68 2.29 -1.39 6.15
C LEU A 68 1.88 -0.08 6.83
N LEU A 69 0.96 0.64 6.20
CA LEU A 69 0.34 1.84 6.72
C LEU A 69 -1.08 1.51 7.22
N TYR A 70 -1.33 1.75 8.50
CA TYR A 70 -2.65 1.63 9.10
C TYR A 70 -3.35 2.99 9.08
N ILE A 71 -4.52 3.07 8.45
CA ILE A 71 -5.39 4.23 8.53
C ILE A 71 -6.47 3.92 9.55
N GLY A 72 -6.43 4.62 10.68
CA GLY A 72 -7.40 4.50 11.76
C GLY A 72 -8.23 5.76 11.94
N ARG A 73 -9.43 5.60 12.49
CA ARG A 73 -10.28 6.72 12.93
C ARG A 73 -10.61 6.56 14.41
N LYS A 74 -10.40 7.63 15.18
CA LYS A 74 -10.85 7.72 16.57
C LYS A 74 -12.37 7.65 16.64
N VAL A 75 -12.89 6.82 17.52
CA VAL A 75 -14.32 6.75 17.81
C VAL A 75 -14.59 7.76 18.93
N ASN A 76 -15.51 8.69 18.68
CA ASN A 76 -16.01 9.63 19.69
C ASN A 76 -17.21 9.03 20.41
#